data_AF-A0A972HRX2-F1
#
_entry.id   AF-A0A972HRX2-F1
#
_cell.length_a   1.000
_cell.length_b   1.000
_cell.length_c   1.000
_cell.angle_alpha   90.00
_cell.angle_beta   90.00
_cell.angle_gamma   90.00
#
_symmetry.space_group_name_H-M   'P 1'
#
loop_
_entity.id
_entity.type
_entity.pdbx_description
1 polymer ?
#
loop_
_entity_poly.entity_id
_entity_poly.type
_entity_poly.pdbx_seq_one_letter_code
_entity_poly.pdbx_strand_id
1 'polypeptide(L)'
;MGWGSWLVLFGLGISGLMGLDAGPCPFSESALQFEGSPLEQARCLLQPVQRYGRLGAPLQKLPEPLESRIGRRVTLSVEQFRRYLNARGISEAELGGSLDAPLCRADDNHPAAPTAWYFIIHDTSTPNYGAQEFPAQINDEEWEHNDLERWNQGNRSRAHVFINRLGQSLTAVDFATPWRATKFELQRLGRRGKGLCLHVELIQPRRSDPAGPPGNDALAPEPGFTVPQLKRLALVYLAASIRKGSWLIPGYHAAIDAGIPGAHDDPQNFDLHLWAQLLDALVQEVETAKSSSPIVPGRETFGDVLLDRNGLGMDGCASQLPFDRENVFCPENQKTIEKRGSGIQEIADDTGFIAVAKGGEKLVIRHIFSPMWDGFWLICKKQVRKGKIEVPVV
;
A
#
# COMPACT_ATOMS: atom_id res chain seq x y z
N MET A 1 24.83 -77.19 -45.39
CA MET A 1 24.29 -76.10 -46.23
C MET A 1 22.89 -75.79 -45.71
N GLY A 2 22.51 -74.71 -45.04
CA GLY A 2 23.13 -73.47 -44.59
C GLY A 2 21.93 -72.57 -44.24
N TRP A 3 21.56 -72.50 -42.96
CA TRP A 3 20.34 -71.83 -42.48
C TRP A 3 20.58 -70.32 -42.39
N GLY A 4 19.78 -69.52 -43.10
CA GLY A 4 19.87 -68.06 -43.11
C GLY A 4 19.06 -67.43 -41.98
N SER A 5 19.74 -66.72 -41.08
CA SER A 5 19.13 -65.87 -40.04
C SER A 5 18.70 -64.52 -40.63
N TRP A 6 17.48 -64.10 -40.37
CA TRP A 6 17.03 -62.71 -40.53
C TRP A 6 16.99 -62.05 -39.15
N LEU A 7 17.93 -61.14 -38.89
CA LEU A 7 17.91 -60.26 -37.72
C LEU A 7 16.92 -59.11 -37.98
N VAL A 8 15.89 -59.02 -37.15
CA VAL A 8 15.01 -57.84 -37.05
C VAL A 8 15.62 -56.89 -36.02
N LEU A 9 16.15 -55.76 -36.48
CA LEU A 9 16.58 -54.65 -35.63
C LEU A 9 15.35 -53.81 -35.25
N PHE A 10 14.91 -53.94 -34.00
CA PHE A 10 13.99 -52.97 -33.39
C PHE A 10 14.76 -51.68 -33.08
N GLY A 11 14.53 -50.64 -33.87
CA GLY A 11 14.95 -49.29 -33.55
C GLY A 11 14.11 -48.75 -32.40
N LEU A 12 14.70 -48.68 -31.19
CA LEU A 12 14.17 -47.90 -30.08
C LEU A 12 14.30 -46.42 -30.44
N GLY A 13 13.22 -45.83 -30.95
CA GLY A 13 13.08 -44.39 -31.05
C GLY A 13 13.01 -43.79 -29.65
N ILE A 14 14.13 -43.23 -29.18
CA ILE A 14 14.13 -42.33 -28.02
C ILE A 14 13.50 -41.03 -28.50
N SER A 15 12.18 -40.94 -28.36
CA SER A 15 11.48 -39.66 -28.41
C SER A 15 11.94 -38.85 -27.19
N GLY A 16 12.98 -38.04 -27.39
CA GLY A 16 13.32 -36.98 -26.45
C GLY A 16 12.16 -35.99 -26.40
N LEU A 17 11.33 -36.10 -25.36
CA LEU A 17 10.52 -35.00 -24.89
C LEU A 17 11.52 -33.88 -24.56
N MET A 18 11.68 -32.93 -25.49
CA MET A 18 12.26 -31.64 -25.16
C MET A 18 11.32 -31.00 -24.14
N GLY A 19 11.62 -31.24 -22.86
CA GLY A 19 10.97 -30.52 -21.77
C GLY A 19 11.13 -29.03 -22.07
N LEU A 20 10.03 -28.29 -22.06
CA LEU A 20 10.08 -26.84 -22.03
C LEU A 20 10.99 -26.45 -20.87
N ASP A 21 12.22 -26.03 -21.18
CA ASP A 21 13.24 -25.72 -20.19
C ASP A 21 12.58 -24.97 -19.03
N ALA A 22 12.60 -25.60 -17.87
CA ALA A 22 12.16 -24.96 -16.64
C ALA A 22 13.02 -23.69 -16.52
N GLY A 23 12.37 -22.55 -16.27
CA GLY A 23 13.08 -21.31 -16.04
C GLY A 23 14.17 -21.47 -14.96
N PRO A 24 15.04 -20.46 -14.79
CA PRO A 24 16.17 -20.51 -13.86
C PRO A 24 15.76 -20.85 -12.40
N CYS A 25 14.49 -20.67 -12.04
CA CYS A 25 13.91 -21.11 -10.78
C CYS A 25 13.01 -22.33 -11.01
N PRO A 26 13.44 -23.54 -10.56
CA PRO A 26 12.64 -24.75 -10.72
C PRO A 26 11.30 -24.65 -9.98
N PHE A 27 10.23 -25.16 -10.59
CA PHE A 27 8.88 -25.15 -10.03
C PHE A 27 8.25 -26.53 -10.06
N SER A 28 7.69 -26.94 -8.92
CA SER A 28 6.93 -28.17 -8.77
C SER A 28 5.44 -27.92 -8.99
N GLU A 29 4.90 -28.36 -10.14
CA GLU A 29 3.47 -28.22 -10.45
C GLU A 29 2.56 -29.05 -9.53
N SER A 30 3.05 -30.13 -8.94
CA SER A 30 2.29 -30.93 -7.98
C SER A 30 2.19 -30.22 -6.63
N ALA A 31 3.29 -29.63 -6.15
CA ALA A 31 3.32 -28.86 -4.91
C ALA A 31 2.76 -27.43 -5.06
N LEU A 32 2.64 -26.92 -6.28
CA LEU A 32 2.35 -25.52 -6.60
C LEU A 32 3.34 -24.57 -5.91
N GLN A 33 4.62 -24.89 -6.00
CA GLN A 33 5.68 -24.15 -5.33
C GLN A 33 7.02 -24.23 -6.07
N PHE A 34 7.83 -23.17 -5.98
CA PHE A 34 9.23 -23.18 -6.42
C PHE A 34 10.07 -24.08 -5.50
N GLU A 35 11.04 -24.79 -6.07
CA GLU A 35 11.85 -25.74 -5.31
C GLU A 35 12.76 -25.04 -4.29
N GLY A 36 13.06 -25.75 -3.20
CA GLY A 36 13.90 -25.27 -2.10
C GLY A 36 13.12 -24.64 -0.94
N SER A 37 13.87 -24.18 0.06
CA SER A 37 13.35 -23.41 1.19
C SER A 37 12.83 -22.04 0.74
N PRO A 38 11.96 -21.37 1.52
CA PRO A 38 11.47 -20.02 1.18
C PRO A 38 12.58 -19.01 0.88
N LEU A 39 13.72 -19.10 1.59
CA LEU A 39 14.87 -18.23 1.37
C LEU A 39 15.59 -18.54 0.05
N GLU A 40 15.78 -19.82 -0.28
CA GLU A 40 16.38 -20.23 -1.56
C GLU A 40 15.49 -19.80 -2.74
N GLN A 41 14.17 -19.95 -2.61
CA GLN A 41 13.22 -19.48 -3.59
C GLN A 41 13.33 -17.96 -3.80
N ALA A 42 13.33 -17.16 -2.72
CA ALA A 42 13.46 -15.71 -2.83
C ALA A 42 14.78 -15.26 -3.46
N ARG A 43 15.90 -15.91 -3.15
CA ARG A 43 17.20 -15.63 -3.79
C ARG A 43 17.18 -15.89 -5.30
N CYS A 44 16.44 -16.92 -5.73
CA CYS A 44 16.24 -17.19 -7.14
C CYS A 44 15.30 -16.17 -7.80
N LEU A 45 14.17 -15.87 -7.14
CA LEU A 45 13.11 -15.03 -7.68
C LEU A 45 13.43 -13.52 -7.64
N LEU A 46 14.39 -13.09 -6.85
CA LEU A 46 14.87 -11.70 -6.78
C LEU A 46 16.17 -11.47 -7.55
N GLN A 47 16.47 -12.32 -8.54
CA GLN A 47 17.60 -12.11 -9.44
C GLN A 47 17.51 -10.73 -10.12
N PRO A 48 18.61 -9.95 -10.20
CA PRO A 48 18.58 -8.62 -10.82
C PRO A 48 18.01 -8.69 -12.24
N VAL A 49 17.01 -7.86 -12.53
CA VAL A 49 16.38 -7.84 -13.85
C VAL A 49 17.12 -6.88 -14.77
N GLN A 50 17.47 -7.36 -15.95
CA GLN A 50 18.07 -6.59 -17.03
C GLN A 50 17.07 -6.46 -18.18
N ARG A 51 17.37 -5.55 -19.12
CA ARG A 51 16.57 -5.32 -20.32
C ARG A 51 16.24 -6.63 -21.05
N TYR A 52 15.04 -6.69 -21.62
CA TYR A 52 14.57 -7.82 -22.44
C TYR A 52 14.44 -9.14 -21.68
N GLY A 53 14.12 -9.07 -20.38
CA GLY A 53 13.79 -10.23 -19.55
C GLY A 53 15.02 -11.06 -19.18
N ARG A 54 16.22 -10.51 -19.37
CA ARG A 54 17.46 -11.16 -18.98
C ARG A 54 17.62 -11.06 -17.47
N LEU A 55 17.93 -12.16 -16.82
CA LEU A 55 18.25 -12.18 -15.40
C LEU A 55 19.76 -12.08 -15.19
N GLY A 56 20.16 -11.35 -14.17
CA GLY A 56 21.50 -11.38 -13.62
C GLY A 56 21.81 -12.71 -12.92
N ALA A 57 22.98 -12.79 -12.30
CA ALA A 57 23.36 -14.01 -11.58
C ALA A 57 22.43 -14.26 -10.36
N PRO A 58 22.19 -15.53 -10.00
CA PRO A 58 21.53 -15.90 -8.75
C PRO A 58 22.16 -15.24 -7.53
N LEU A 59 21.33 -14.71 -6.64
CA LEU A 59 21.79 -14.09 -5.41
C LEU A 59 22.29 -15.17 -4.45
N GLN A 60 23.54 -15.04 -4.00
CA GLN A 60 24.09 -15.91 -2.95
C GLN A 60 23.50 -15.57 -1.57
N LYS A 61 23.19 -14.29 -1.37
CA LYS A 61 22.61 -13.74 -0.14
C LYS A 61 21.64 -12.61 -0.49
N LEU A 62 20.54 -12.50 0.25
CA LEU A 62 19.68 -11.33 0.23
C LEU A 62 20.23 -10.26 1.19
N PRO A 63 19.95 -8.97 0.95
CA PRO A 63 20.20 -7.94 1.95
C PRO A 63 19.36 -8.19 3.21
N GLU A 64 19.91 -7.85 4.37
CA GLU A 64 19.11 -7.80 5.59
C GLU A 64 18.05 -6.69 5.48
N PRO A 65 16.84 -6.91 6.03
CA PRO A 65 16.48 -8.03 6.90
C PRO A 65 15.78 -9.17 6.15
N LEU A 66 15.71 -9.13 4.82
CA LEU A 66 14.99 -10.12 4.01
C LEU A 66 15.55 -11.53 4.24
N GLU A 67 16.88 -11.63 4.24
CA GLU A 67 17.63 -12.86 4.47
C GLU A 67 17.23 -13.57 5.77
N SER A 68 17.05 -12.83 6.86
CA SER A 68 16.73 -13.38 8.17
C SER A 68 15.23 -13.54 8.42
N ARG A 69 14.36 -12.98 7.57
CA ARG A 69 12.90 -12.94 7.79
C ARG A 69 12.10 -13.87 6.89
N ILE A 70 12.44 -14.00 5.61
CA ILE A 70 11.61 -14.72 4.62
C ILE A 70 11.27 -16.15 5.06
N GLY A 71 9.98 -16.51 4.92
CA GLY A 71 9.43 -17.80 5.35
C GLY A 71 9.28 -17.99 6.85
N ARG A 72 9.82 -17.09 7.68
CA ARG A 72 9.67 -17.17 9.15
C ARG A 72 8.35 -16.56 9.59
N ARG A 73 7.92 -16.91 10.80
CA ARG A 73 6.74 -16.32 11.43
C ARG A 73 6.91 -14.80 11.58
N VAL A 74 5.88 -14.03 11.28
CA VAL A 74 5.82 -12.61 11.62
C VAL A 74 5.53 -12.47 13.11
N THR A 75 6.33 -11.67 13.81
CA THR A 75 6.19 -11.44 15.26
C THR A 75 5.28 -10.27 15.59
N LEU A 76 5.05 -9.37 14.63
CA LEU A 76 4.13 -8.24 14.76
C LEU A 76 2.67 -8.72 14.77
N SER A 77 1.89 -8.22 15.73
CA SER A 77 0.44 -8.48 15.77
C SER A 77 -0.32 -7.56 14.81
N VAL A 78 -1.51 -8.00 14.39
CA VAL A 78 -2.44 -7.20 13.58
C VAL A 78 -2.74 -5.87 14.29
N GLU A 79 -2.94 -5.88 15.60
CA GLU A 79 -3.26 -4.68 16.39
C GLU A 79 -2.08 -3.71 16.48
N GLN A 80 -0.84 -4.20 16.57
CA GLN A 80 0.35 -3.35 16.53
C GLN A 80 0.43 -2.60 15.20
N PHE A 81 0.26 -3.32 14.10
CA PHE A 81 0.33 -2.72 12.78
C PHE A 81 -0.85 -1.78 12.52
N ARG A 82 -2.07 -2.17 12.90
CA ARG A 82 -3.26 -1.31 12.79
C ARG A 82 -3.11 0.00 13.57
N ARG A 83 -2.51 -0.02 14.76
CA ARG A 83 -2.21 1.22 15.50
C ARG A 83 -1.23 2.12 14.74
N TYR A 84 -0.18 1.53 14.17
CA TYR A 84 0.76 2.27 13.34
C TYR A 84 0.07 2.90 12.11
N LEU A 85 -0.79 2.14 11.42
CA LEU A 85 -1.56 2.63 10.28
C LEU A 85 -2.47 3.80 10.67
N ASN A 86 -3.24 3.64 11.75
CA ASN A 86 -4.13 4.68 12.28
C ASN A 86 -3.37 5.96 12.65
N ALA A 87 -2.21 5.83 13.30
CA ALA A 87 -1.37 6.98 13.68
C ALA A 87 -0.81 7.73 12.46
N ARG A 88 -0.73 7.08 11.30
CA ARG A 88 -0.27 7.66 10.02
C ARG A 88 -1.42 8.03 9.08
N GLY A 89 -2.67 7.84 9.49
CA GLY A 89 -3.84 8.07 8.64
C GLY A 89 -3.87 7.20 7.38
N ILE A 90 -3.28 6.00 7.44
CA ILE A 90 -3.24 5.06 6.32
C ILE A 90 -4.39 4.07 6.48
N SER A 91 -5.19 3.90 5.43
CA SER A 91 -6.29 2.94 5.43
C SER A 91 -5.79 1.55 5.05
N GLU A 92 -6.30 0.50 5.72
CA GLU A 92 -6.04 -0.90 5.32
C GLU A 92 -6.50 -1.16 3.87
N ALA A 93 -7.54 -0.45 3.42
CA ALA A 93 -8.04 -0.54 2.04
C ALA A 93 -7.02 -0.06 0.99
N GLU A 94 -5.97 0.67 1.38
CA GLU A 94 -4.87 1.06 0.48
C GLU A 94 -3.76 0.00 0.40
N LEU A 95 -3.81 -1.05 1.24
CA LEU A 95 -2.73 -2.02 1.44
C LEU A 95 -3.12 -3.47 1.06
N GLY A 96 -4.06 -3.62 0.14
CA GLY A 96 -4.58 -4.91 -0.29
C GLY A 96 -5.80 -5.40 0.50
N GLY A 97 -6.42 -4.54 1.31
CA GLY A 97 -7.65 -4.84 2.04
C GLY A 97 -7.45 -5.08 3.54
N SER A 98 -8.51 -5.53 4.21
CA SER A 98 -8.53 -5.66 5.67
C SER A 98 -7.45 -6.62 6.19
N LEU A 99 -6.81 -6.25 7.29
CA LEU A 99 -5.82 -7.10 7.99
C LEU A 99 -6.45 -8.34 8.65
N ASP A 100 -7.76 -8.33 8.90
CA ASP A 100 -8.48 -9.48 9.48
C ASP A 100 -8.93 -10.49 8.41
N ALA A 101 -8.93 -10.08 7.14
CA ALA A 101 -9.28 -10.96 6.03
C ALA A 101 -8.13 -11.93 5.72
N PRO A 102 -8.43 -13.20 5.39
CA PRO A 102 -7.40 -14.14 4.96
C PRO A 102 -6.80 -13.68 3.62
N LEU A 103 -5.60 -14.16 3.30
CA LEU A 103 -5.11 -14.11 1.92
C LEU A 103 -5.86 -15.15 1.08
N CYS A 104 -5.91 -14.89 -0.23
CA CYS A 104 -6.46 -15.83 -1.21
C CYS A 104 -5.69 -17.15 -1.23
N ARG A 105 -6.31 -18.18 -1.81
CA ARG A 105 -5.72 -19.49 -2.05
C ARG A 105 -5.68 -19.76 -3.55
N ALA A 106 -4.71 -20.57 -3.93
CA ALA A 106 -4.58 -21.11 -5.27
C ALA A 106 -5.85 -21.87 -5.70
N ASP A 107 -5.95 -22.22 -6.97
CA ASP A 107 -7.12 -22.86 -7.57
C ASP A 107 -8.45 -22.14 -7.25
N ASP A 108 -8.43 -20.80 -7.34
CA ASP A 108 -9.62 -19.95 -7.19
C ASP A 108 -10.26 -20.06 -5.79
N ASN A 109 -9.46 -19.89 -4.73
CA ASN A 109 -9.86 -20.01 -3.33
C ASN A 109 -10.31 -21.42 -2.90
N HIS A 110 -9.90 -22.49 -3.61
CA HIS A 110 -10.23 -23.85 -3.20
C HIS A 110 -9.71 -24.14 -1.77
N PRO A 111 -10.52 -24.68 -0.83
CA PRO A 111 -10.12 -24.82 0.58
C PRO A 111 -8.89 -25.71 0.80
N ALA A 112 -8.71 -26.74 -0.03
CA ALA A 112 -7.56 -27.64 0.04
C ALA A 112 -6.32 -27.10 -0.70
N ALA A 113 -6.45 -25.99 -1.43
CA ALA A 113 -5.34 -25.40 -2.15
C ALA A 113 -4.48 -24.52 -1.21
N PRO A 114 -3.19 -24.34 -1.51
CA PRO A 114 -2.32 -23.51 -0.70
C PRO A 114 -2.77 -22.05 -0.71
N THR A 115 -2.76 -21.40 0.46
CA THR A 115 -2.85 -19.94 0.57
C THR A 115 -1.66 -19.29 -0.14
N ALA A 116 -1.85 -18.12 -0.74
CA ALA A 116 -0.83 -17.35 -1.43
C ALA A 116 0.52 -17.39 -0.68
N TRP A 117 1.58 -17.68 -1.45
CA TRP A 117 2.96 -17.82 -0.96
C TRP A 117 3.85 -16.68 -1.43
N TYR A 118 3.56 -16.17 -2.62
CA TYR A 118 4.45 -15.26 -3.33
C TYR A 118 3.90 -13.83 -3.33
N PHE A 119 4.82 -12.89 -3.21
CA PHE A 119 4.56 -11.46 -3.36
C PHE A 119 5.33 -10.98 -4.59
N ILE A 120 4.63 -10.88 -5.71
CA ILE A 120 5.21 -10.56 -7.01
C ILE A 120 5.24 -9.05 -7.18
N ILE A 121 6.45 -8.55 -7.38
CA ILE A 121 6.74 -7.14 -7.62
C ILE A 121 6.78 -6.94 -9.13
N HIS A 122 5.92 -6.07 -9.60
CA HIS A 122 5.78 -5.65 -10.98
C HIS A 122 6.15 -4.18 -11.12
N ASP A 123 6.37 -3.76 -12.37
CA ASP A 123 6.20 -2.37 -12.75
C ASP A 123 5.26 -2.24 -13.95
N THR A 124 4.51 -1.14 -13.99
CA THR A 124 3.40 -1.01 -14.93
C THR A 124 3.85 -0.97 -16.39
N SER A 125 5.15 -0.74 -16.63
CA SER A 125 5.77 -0.58 -17.93
C SER A 125 5.05 0.43 -18.84
N THR A 126 4.34 1.39 -18.24
CA THR A 126 3.44 2.31 -18.94
C THR A 126 3.31 3.62 -18.16
N PRO A 127 3.27 4.77 -18.85
CA PRO A 127 3.28 4.95 -20.31
C PRO A 127 4.63 4.59 -20.95
N ASN A 128 4.62 4.22 -22.23
CA ASN A 128 5.83 4.09 -23.04
C ASN A 128 6.04 5.35 -23.89
N TYR A 129 7.15 6.07 -23.65
CA TYR A 129 7.51 7.31 -24.34
C TYR A 129 8.25 7.09 -25.67
N GLY A 130 8.46 5.84 -26.08
CA GLY A 130 9.22 5.51 -27.28
C GLY A 130 10.63 6.07 -27.20
N ALA A 131 11.05 6.81 -28.23
CA ALA A 131 12.37 7.46 -28.25
C ALA A 131 12.44 8.74 -27.40
N GLN A 132 11.31 9.31 -26.98
CA GLN A 132 11.29 10.60 -26.25
C GLN A 132 11.81 10.43 -24.83
N GLU A 133 12.52 11.45 -24.31
CA GLU A 133 12.98 11.50 -22.91
C GLU A 133 11.85 11.29 -21.90
N PHE A 134 12.20 10.76 -20.72
CA PHE A 134 11.25 10.74 -19.61
C PHE A 134 10.89 12.18 -19.24
N PRO A 135 9.60 12.52 -19.06
CA PRO A 135 9.23 13.84 -18.59
C PRO A 135 9.86 14.12 -17.23
N ALA A 136 10.37 15.33 -17.03
CA ALA A 136 11.04 15.72 -15.78
C ALA A 136 10.09 15.59 -14.56
N GLN A 137 8.79 15.75 -14.79
CA GLN A 137 7.75 15.74 -13.78
C GLN A 137 7.22 14.35 -13.41
N ILE A 138 7.82 13.23 -13.87
CA ILE A 138 7.28 11.87 -13.59
C ILE A 138 7.09 11.58 -12.10
N ASN A 139 7.81 12.29 -11.23
CA ASN A 139 7.74 12.14 -9.78
C ASN A 139 6.83 13.18 -9.09
N ASP A 140 6.07 13.97 -9.85
CA ASP A 140 5.25 15.07 -9.36
C ASP A 140 3.75 14.73 -9.40
N GLU A 141 2.94 15.44 -8.63
CA GLU A 141 1.48 15.26 -8.57
C GLU A 141 0.79 15.55 -9.90
N GLU A 142 1.34 16.48 -10.69
CA GLU A 142 0.79 16.89 -11.97
C GLU A 142 1.01 15.86 -13.09
N TRP A 143 1.90 14.87 -12.88
CA TRP A 143 2.05 13.79 -13.85
C TRP A 143 0.85 12.86 -13.78
N GLU A 144 0.06 12.86 -14.85
CA GLU A 144 -1.27 12.24 -14.88
C GLU A 144 -1.31 10.75 -14.52
N HIS A 145 -0.19 10.04 -14.64
CA HIS A 145 -0.08 8.62 -14.28
C HIS A 145 0.08 8.38 -12.78
N ASN A 146 0.37 9.42 -11.99
CA ASN A 146 0.31 9.36 -10.53
C ASN A 146 -1.13 9.42 -9.99
N ASP A 147 -2.13 9.75 -10.82
CA ASP A 147 -3.54 9.61 -10.47
C ASP A 147 -3.92 8.12 -10.37
N LEU A 148 -4.10 7.65 -9.14
CA LEU A 148 -4.38 6.25 -8.85
C LEU A 148 -5.72 5.77 -9.42
N GLU A 149 -6.70 6.65 -9.62
CA GLU A 149 -8.03 6.25 -10.11
C GLU A 149 -7.95 5.65 -11.53
N ARG A 150 -6.95 6.05 -12.33
CA ARG A 150 -6.71 5.48 -13.67
C ARG A 150 -6.39 3.98 -13.66
N TRP A 151 -5.90 3.49 -12.52
CA TRP A 151 -5.52 2.10 -12.32
C TRP A 151 -6.63 1.29 -11.65
N ASN A 152 -7.71 1.94 -11.22
CA ASN A 152 -8.88 1.32 -10.61
C ASN A 152 -9.77 0.66 -11.67
N GLN A 153 -9.30 -0.44 -12.25
CA GLN A 153 -10.01 -1.13 -13.33
C GLN A 153 -10.88 -2.30 -12.83
N GLY A 154 -11.03 -2.46 -11.52
CA GLY A 154 -11.78 -3.55 -10.88
C GLY A 154 -11.36 -4.91 -11.42
N ASN A 155 -12.32 -5.67 -11.99
CA ASN A 155 -12.06 -6.99 -12.56
C ASN A 155 -11.18 -7.01 -13.84
N ARG A 156 -10.85 -5.84 -14.40
CA ARG A 156 -9.89 -5.70 -15.50
C ARG A 156 -8.50 -5.28 -15.01
N SER A 157 -8.34 -5.07 -13.70
CA SER A 157 -7.04 -4.77 -13.09
C SER A 157 -6.03 -5.87 -13.39
N ARG A 158 -4.77 -5.50 -13.59
CA ARG A 158 -3.69 -6.48 -13.76
C ARG A 158 -3.09 -6.92 -12.42
N ALA A 159 -3.40 -6.24 -11.33
CA ALA A 159 -2.82 -6.49 -10.02
C ALA A 159 -3.80 -6.25 -8.87
N HIS A 160 -3.36 -6.63 -7.67
CA HIS A 160 -4.11 -6.37 -6.45
C HIS A 160 -3.92 -4.92 -6.00
N VAL A 161 -2.67 -4.44 -5.98
CA VAL A 161 -2.31 -3.11 -5.49
C VAL A 161 -1.47 -2.37 -6.53
N PHE A 162 -1.75 -1.08 -6.72
CA PHE A 162 -0.91 -0.15 -7.48
C PHE A 162 -0.27 0.87 -6.55
N ILE A 163 0.98 1.24 -6.82
CA ILE A 163 1.75 2.22 -6.06
C ILE A 163 2.30 3.29 -7.01
N ASN A 164 1.88 4.54 -6.83
CA ASN A 164 2.33 5.66 -7.66
C ASN A 164 3.71 6.18 -7.24
N ARG A 165 4.31 7.06 -8.06
CA ARG A 165 5.66 7.59 -7.82
C ARG A 165 5.78 8.45 -6.55
N LEU A 166 4.65 8.86 -5.99
CA LEU A 166 4.52 9.62 -4.75
C LEU A 166 4.41 8.75 -3.49
N GLY A 167 4.32 7.42 -3.63
CA GLY A 167 4.17 6.49 -2.50
C GLY A 167 2.75 6.40 -1.93
N GLN A 168 1.74 6.80 -2.72
CA GLN A 168 0.33 6.49 -2.47
C GLN A 168 0.01 5.13 -3.08
N SER A 169 -1.03 4.45 -2.57
CA SER A 169 -1.43 3.15 -3.10
C SER A 169 -2.94 2.99 -3.19
N LEU A 170 -3.38 2.18 -4.15
CA LEU A 170 -4.76 1.81 -4.38
C LEU A 170 -4.86 0.28 -4.43
N THR A 171 -5.82 -0.29 -3.71
CA THR A 171 -6.21 -1.69 -3.87
C THR A 171 -7.29 -1.80 -4.95
N ALA A 172 -6.92 -2.30 -6.13
CA ALA A 172 -7.87 -2.58 -7.20
C ALA A 172 -8.58 -3.93 -7.00
N VAL A 173 -7.89 -4.90 -6.38
CA VAL A 173 -8.43 -6.21 -6.02
C VAL A 173 -7.88 -6.59 -4.64
N ASP A 174 -8.75 -6.88 -3.67
CA ASP A 174 -8.35 -7.31 -2.32
C ASP A 174 -7.51 -8.59 -2.38
N PHE A 175 -6.48 -8.73 -1.54
CA PHE A 175 -5.67 -9.94 -1.46
C PHE A 175 -6.44 -11.20 -1.04
N ALA A 176 -7.67 -11.10 -0.54
CA ALA A 176 -8.57 -12.23 -0.30
C ALA A 176 -9.17 -12.79 -1.61
N THR A 177 -9.11 -12.03 -2.70
CA THR A 177 -9.62 -12.41 -4.01
C THR A 177 -8.50 -13.03 -4.85
N PRO A 178 -8.66 -14.25 -5.40
CA PRO A 178 -7.61 -14.92 -6.13
C PRO A 178 -7.42 -14.27 -7.51
N TRP A 179 -6.17 -13.96 -7.86
CA TRP A 179 -5.80 -13.29 -9.11
C TRP A 179 -4.72 -14.06 -9.90
N ARG A 180 -4.43 -13.60 -11.12
CA ARG A 180 -3.29 -14.02 -11.95
C ARG A 180 -2.79 -12.82 -12.74
N ALA A 181 -1.48 -12.63 -12.83
CA ALA A 181 -0.91 -11.54 -13.63
C ALA A 181 0.28 -11.96 -14.51
N THR A 182 0.95 -13.06 -14.16
CA THR A 182 2.15 -13.51 -14.88
C THR A 182 1.80 -14.44 -16.05
N LYS A 183 2.67 -14.51 -17.07
CA LYS A 183 2.49 -15.50 -18.14
C LYS A 183 2.65 -16.91 -17.60
N PHE A 184 3.51 -17.12 -16.61
CA PHE A 184 3.67 -18.39 -15.93
C PHE A 184 2.34 -18.90 -15.34
N GLU A 185 1.62 -18.06 -14.60
CA GLU A 185 0.30 -18.43 -14.07
C GLU A 185 -0.72 -18.66 -15.17
N LEU A 186 -0.74 -17.80 -16.20
CA LEU A 186 -1.75 -17.85 -17.26
C LEU A 186 -1.54 -19.02 -18.23
N GLN A 187 -0.29 -19.31 -18.59
CA GLN A 187 0.07 -20.24 -19.65
C GLN A 187 0.50 -21.61 -19.14
N ARG A 188 1.13 -21.70 -17.94
CA ARG A 188 1.60 -22.97 -17.38
C ARG A 188 0.67 -23.51 -16.29
N LEU A 189 0.33 -22.70 -15.29
CA LEU A 189 -0.48 -23.18 -14.15
C LEU A 189 -2.00 -23.13 -14.41
N GLY A 190 -2.44 -22.25 -15.32
CA GLY A 190 -3.85 -22.07 -15.66
C GLY A 190 -4.69 -21.72 -14.43
N ARG A 191 -5.75 -22.49 -14.19
CA ARG A 191 -6.64 -22.28 -13.03
C ARG A 191 -5.93 -22.62 -11.71
N ARG A 192 -5.11 -23.66 -11.67
CA ARG A 192 -4.46 -24.16 -10.45
C ARG A 192 -3.56 -23.10 -9.80
N GLY A 193 -2.96 -22.21 -10.59
CA GLY A 193 -2.14 -21.10 -10.09
C GLY A 193 -2.93 -19.87 -9.61
N LYS A 194 -4.22 -19.74 -9.93
CA LYS A 194 -5.01 -18.54 -9.61
C LYS A 194 -5.14 -18.35 -8.10
N GLY A 195 -4.55 -17.28 -7.56
CA GLY A 195 -4.48 -17.00 -6.11
C GLY A 195 -3.24 -17.55 -5.40
N LEU A 196 -2.26 -18.08 -6.15
CA LEU A 196 -0.96 -18.49 -5.58
C LEU A 196 -0.04 -17.29 -5.30
N CYS A 197 -0.20 -16.22 -6.09
CA CYS A 197 0.61 -15.01 -6.09
C CYS A 197 -0.23 -13.78 -5.73
N LEU A 198 0.33 -12.91 -4.89
CA LEU A 198 -0.14 -11.54 -4.72
C LEU A 198 0.66 -10.64 -5.66
N HIS A 199 -0.02 -9.75 -6.37
CA HIS A 199 0.58 -8.92 -7.44
C HIS A 199 0.52 -7.46 -7.04
N VAL A 200 1.68 -6.79 -7.03
CA VAL A 200 1.80 -5.37 -6.71
C VAL A 200 2.54 -4.66 -7.83
N GLU A 201 1.89 -3.66 -8.41
CA GLU A 201 2.35 -2.86 -9.53
C GLU A 201 2.92 -1.54 -9.04
N LEU A 202 4.19 -1.27 -9.33
CA LEU A 202 4.78 0.04 -9.12
C LEU A 202 4.71 0.84 -10.42
N ILE A 203 4.10 2.02 -10.37
CA ILE A 203 3.93 2.86 -11.56
C ILE A 203 5.31 3.33 -12.04
N GLN A 204 5.68 2.89 -13.24
CA GLN A 204 6.96 3.16 -13.87
C GLN A 204 6.76 3.35 -15.37
N PRO A 205 7.08 4.53 -15.92
CA PRO A 205 7.08 4.72 -17.36
C PRO A 205 8.23 3.95 -18.00
N ARG A 206 8.14 3.68 -19.29
CA ARG A 206 9.21 3.06 -20.09
C ARG A 206 9.53 3.88 -21.33
N ARG A 207 10.65 3.55 -21.96
CA ARG A 207 11.09 4.07 -23.24
C ARG A 207 11.66 2.94 -24.10
N SER A 208 11.73 3.18 -25.39
CA SER A 208 12.41 2.29 -26.32
C SER A 208 13.92 2.47 -26.24
N ASP A 209 14.63 1.35 -26.11
CA ASP A 209 16.07 1.30 -26.37
C ASP A 209 16.29 1.48 -27.89
N PRO A 210 17.04 2.50 -28.34
CA PRO A 210 17.31 2.74 -29.76
C PRO A 210 18.14 1.64 -30.43
N ALA A 211 18.87 0.83 -29.66
CA ALA A 211 19.57 -0.36 -30.17
C ALA A 211 18.69 -1.63 -30.19
N GLY A 212 17.48 -1.55 -29.65
CA GLY A 212 16.51 -2.64 -29.60
C GLY A 212 15.59 -2.72 -30.83
N PRO A 213 14.67 -3.71 -30.85
CA PRO A 213 13.64 -3.78 -31.87
C PRO A 213 12.67 -2.60 -31.78
N PRO A 214 12.04 -2.15 -32.89
CA PRO A 214 11.10 -1.04 -32.87
C PRO A 214 9.94 -1.26 -31.89
N GLY A 215 9.58 -0.22 -31.13
CA GLY A 215 8.42 -0.24 -30.22
C GLY A 215 8.64 -0.98 -28.89
N ASN A 216 9.89 -1.29 -28.53
CA ASN A 216 10.20 -1.91 -27.23
C ASN A 216 9.99 -0.93 -26.04
N ASP A 217 9.94 -1.48 -24.83
CA ASP A 217 9.78 -0.81 -23.53
C ASP A 217 11.00 -1.07 -22.60
N ALA A 218 12.16 -1.32 -23.20
CA ALA A 218 13.32 -1.89 -22.53
C ALA A 218 14.10 -0.90 -21.65
N LEU A 219 13.76 0.40 -21.64
CA LEU A 219 14.41 1.39 -20.79
C LEU A 219 13.46 1.88 -19.69
N ALA A 220 13.86 1.71 -18.44
CA ALA A 220 13.24 2.33 -17.27
C ALA A 220 14.00 3.58 -16.78
N PRO A 221 13.37 4.46 -15.97
CA PRO A 221 14.04 5.60 -15.34
C PRO A 221 15.21 5.18 -14.42
N GLU A 222 16.09 6.13 -14.13
CA GLU A 222 17.13 6.00 -13.10
C GLU A 222 17.03 7.16 -12.09
N PRO A 223 16.78 6.89 -10.79
CA PRO A 223 16.44 5.58 -10.22
C PRO A 223 15.12 5.04 -10.77
N GLY A 224 14.97 3.71 -10.83
CA GLY A 224 13.75 3.06 -11.30
C GLY A 224 12.54 3.46 -10.47
N PHE A 225 12.63 3.25 -9.16
CA PHE A 225 11.57 3.55 -8.22
C PHE A 225 11.97 4.64 -7.24
N THR A 226 11.03 5.49 -6.85
CA THR A 226 11.28 6.53 -5.86
C THR A 226 11.36 5.95 -4.45
N VAL A 227 12.00 6.67 -3.52
CA VAL A 227 12.02 6.28 -2.10
C VAL A 227 10.58 6.16 -1.53
N PRO A 228 9.64 7.09 -1.80
CA PRO A 228 8.24 6.92 -1.40
C PRO A 228 7.58 5.65 -1.94
N GLN A 229 7.85 5.27 -3.21
CA GLN A 229 7.34 4.01 -3.78
C GLN A 229 7.82 2.80 -2.99
N LEU A 230 9.12 2.69 -2.75
CA LEU A 230 9.70 1.55 -2.05
C LEU A 230 9.26 1.49 -0.58
N LYS A 231 9.07 2.65 0.08
CA LYS A 231 8.47 2.72 1.42
C LYS A 231 7.05 2.18 1.44
N ARG A 232 6.22 2.56 0.46
CA ARG A 232 4.86 2.05 0.35
C ARG A 232 4.84 0.56 0.00
N LEU A 233 5.74 0.09 -0.85
CA LEU A 233 5.88 -1.33 -1.16
C LEU A 233 6.20 -2.15 0.11
N ALA A 234 7.10 -1.66 0.97
CA ALA A 234 7.40 -2.29 2.25
C ALA A 234 6.16 -2.38 3.16
N LEU A 235 5.31 -1.34 3.20
CA LEU A 235 4.03 -1.37 3.93
C LEU A 235 3.08 -2.44 3.40
N VAL A 236 2.91 -2.52 2.08
CA VAL A 236 2.02 -3.50 1.44
C VAL A 236 2.54 -4.93 1.66
N TYR A 237 3.85 -5.14 1.57
CA TYR A 237 4.50 -6.44 1.83
C TYR A 237 4.34 -6.87 3.31
N LEU A 238 4.50 -5.94 4.25
CA LEU A 238 4.29 -6.21 5.67
C LEU A 238 2.82 -6.55 5.96
N ALA A 239 1.87 -5.80 5.40
CA ALA A 239 0.44 -6.07 5.54
C ALA A 239 0.07 -7.49 5.09
N ALA A 240 0.53 -7.88 3.90
CA ALA A 240 0.30 -9.21 3.36
C ALA A 240 0.96 -10.31 4.21
N SER A 241 2.19 -10.08 4.68
CA SER A 241 2.91 -11.04 5.54
C SER A 241 2.26 -11.20 6.93
N ILE A 242 1.72 -10.13 7.50
CA ILE A 242 0.93 -10.19 8.75
C ILE A 242 -0.34 -11.01 8.54
N ARG A 243 -1.10 -10.78 7.46
CA ARG A 243 -2.29 -11.57 7.11
C ARG A 243 -1.96 -13.05 6.90
N LYS A 244 -0.79 -13.35 6.34
CA LYS A 244 -0.29 -14.73 6.19
C LYS A 244 0.12 -15.36 7.53
N GLY A 245 0.62 -14.55 8.47
CA GLY A 245 1.27 -15.00 9.71
C GLY A 245 2.75 -15.38 9.54
N SER A 246 3.28 -15.35 8.32
CA SER A 246 4.70 -15.56 8.00
C SER A 246 5.13 -14.63 6.88
N TRP A 247 6.42 -14.29 6.84
CA TRP A 247 7.00 -13.48 5.78
C TRP A 247 6.86 -14.19 4.43
N LEU A 248 6.16 -13.54 3.49
CA LEU A 248 5.93 -14.05 2.14
C LEU A 248 7.24 -14.13 1.35
N ILE A 249 7.25 -14.88 0.25
CA ILE A 249 8.39 -15.02 -0.66
C ILE A 249 8.29 -13.93 -1.74
N PRO A 250 9.07 -12.84 -1.66
CA PRO A 250 9.07 -11.84 -2.72
C PRO A 250 9.71 -12.39 -4.00
N GLY A 251 9.24 -11.92 -5.14
CA GLY A 251 9.81 -12.27 -6.44
C GLY A 251 9.55 -11.20 -7.49
N TYR A 252 10.44 -11.12 -8.47
CA TYR A 252 10.27 -10.25 -9.64
C TYR A 252 9.49 -10.97 -10.73
N HIS A 253 8.60 -10.25 -11.42
CA HIS A 253 7.82 -10.78 -12.54
C HIS A 253 8.72 -11.44 -13.59
N ALA A 254 9.79 -10.77 -14.01
CA ALA A 254 10.72 -11.31 -14.99
C ALA A 254 11.33 -12.66 -14.58
N ALA A 255 11.60 -12.87 -13.29
CA ALA A 255 12.14 -14.14 -12.81
C ALA A 255 11.09 -15.27 -12.82
N ILE A 256 9.82 -14.94 -12.56
CA ILE A 256 8.69 -15.87 -12.65
C ILE A 256 8.44 -16.31 -14.09
N ASP A 257 8.50 -15.36 -15.03
CA ASP A 257 8.23 -15.61 -16.45
C ASP A 257 9.46 -16.07 -17.25
N ALA A 258 10.63 -16.18 -16.61
CA ALA A 258 11.87 -16.50 -17.29
C ALA A 258 11.79 -17.84 -18.05
N GLY A 259 12.21 -17.81 -19.31
CA GLY A 259 12.11 -18.95 -20.23
C GLY A 259 10.76 -19.05 -20.97
N ILE A 260 9.79 -18.17 -20.71
CA ILE A 260 8.55 -18.07 -21.49
C ILE A 260 8.76 -17.11 -22.67
N PRO A 261 8.38 -17.51 -23.91
CA PRO A 261 8.51 -16.62 -25.06
C PRO A 261 7.81 -15.26 -24.86
N GLY A 262 8.56 -14.19 -25.11
CA GLY A 262 8.12 -12.81 -24.92
C GLY A 262 7.89 -12.42 -23.46
N ALA A 263 8.48 -13.12 -22.48
CA ALA A 263 8.45 -12.76 -21.07
C ALA A 263 8.77 -11.28 -20.85
N HIS A 264 8.14 -10.70 -19.83
CA HIS A 264 8.36 -9.30 -19.46
C HIS A 264 9.69 -9.12 -18.71
N ASP A 265 10.11 -7.87 -18.59
CA ASP A 265 11.38 -7.49 -17.98
C ASP A 265 11.23 -6.60 -16.75
N ASP A 266 10.08 -6.65 -16.09
CA ASP A 266 9.78 -5.91 -14.87
C ASP A 266 10.10 -6.71 -13.59
N PRO A 267 10.47 -6.03 -12.49
CA PRO A 267 10.74 -4.61 -12.38
C PRO A 267 12.18 -4.26 -12.83
N GLN A 268 12.34 -3.27 -13.70
CA GLN A 268 13.68 -2.76 -14.05
C GLN A 268 14.18 -1.72 -13.05
N ASN A 269 15.51 -1.65 -12.85
CA ASN A 269 16.20 -0.69 -11.98
C ASN A 269 15.71 -0.71 -10.51
N PHE A 270 15.32 -1.89 -10.01
CA PHE A 270 14.90 -2.08 -8.63
C PHE A 270 16.10 -2.09 -7.66
N ASP A 271 16.08 -1.24 -6.64
CA ASP A 271 17.08 -1.23 -5.58
C ASP A 271 16.65 -2.15 -4.42
N LEU A 272 17.11 -3.40 -4.47
CA LEU A 272 16.80 -4.42 -3.46
C LEU A 272 17.37 -4.08 -2.09
N HIS A 273 18.53 -3.42 -2.02
CA HIS A 273 19.16 -3.07 -0.74
C HIS A 273 18.40 -1.95 -0.06
N LEU A 274 18.05 -0.90 -0.82
CA LEU A 274 17.24 0.19 -0.29
C LEU A 274 15.87 -0.29 0.18
N TRP A 275 15.18 -1.13 -0.61
CA TRP A 275 13.89 -1.66 -0.18
C TRP A 275 14.00 -2.48 1.12
N ALA A 276 15.04 -3.31 1.26
CA ALA A 276 15.28 -4.07 2.49
C ALA A 276 15.54 -3.16 3.69
N GLN A 277 16.34 -2.10 3.54
CA GLN A 277 16.57 -1.10 4.59
C GLN A 277 15.27 -0.38 4.99
N LEU A 278 14.44 0.00 4.02
CA LEU A 278 13.15 0.65 4.28
C LEU A 278 12.16 -0.28 4.98
N LEU A 279 12.20 -1.58 4.66
CA LEU A 279 11.42 -2.59 5.36
C LEU A 279 11.88 -2.74 6.82
N ASP A 280 13.18 -2.76 7.08
CA ASP A 280 13.67 -2.86 8.47
C ASP A 280 13.27 -1.64 9.29
N ALA A 281 13.46 -0.44 8.74
CA ALA A 281 13.03 0.81 9.37
C ALA A 281 11.53 0.78 9.70
N LEU A 282 10.70 0.35 8.74
CA LEU A 282 9.26 0.19 8.96
C LEU A 282 8.97 -0.79 10.11
N VAL A 283 9.60 -1.96 10.14
CA VAL A 283 9.38 -2.94 11.22
C VAL A 283 9.74 -2.35 12.57
N GLN A 284 10.89 -1.65 12.67
CA GLN A 284 11.30 -0.97 13.90
C GLN A 284 10.31 0.12 14.31
N GLU A 285 9.78 0.91 13.37
CA GLU A 285 8.74 1.91 13.65
C GLU A 285 7.46 1.26 14.21
N VAL A 286 7.01 0.14 13.63
CA VAL A 286 5.82 -0.57 14.11
C VAL A 286 6.04 -1.20 15.50
N GLU A 287 7.22 -1.76 15.74
CA GLU A 287 7.59 -2.35 17.04
C GLU A 287 7.66 -1.29 18.15
N THR A 288 8.16 -0.09 17.81
CA THR A 288 8.34 1.03 18.75
C THR A 288 7.10 1.91 18.91
N ALA A 289 6.05 1.75 18.09
CA ALA A 289 4.77 2.46 18.20
C ALA A 289 3.94 2.11 19.47
N LYS A 290 4.60 1.82 20.59
CA LYS A 290 4.00 1.54 21.91
C LYS A 290 3.25 2.76 22.45
N SER A 291 2.01 2.50 22.86
CA SER A 291 1.34 3.10 24.04
C SER A 291 1.15 4.62 24.11
N SER A 292 1.07 5.35 22.99
CA SER A 292 0.30 6.59 23.06
C SER A 292 -1.17 6.19 23.21
N SER A 293 -1.62 6.03 24.46
CA SER A 293 -3.04 5.94 24.78
C SER A 293 -3.77 7.03 24.00
N PRO A 294 -4.96 6.76 23.43
CA PRO A 294 -5.77 7.84 22.89
C PRO A 294 -5.85 8.90 23.97
N ILE A 295 -5.39 10.12 23.66
CA ILE A 295 -5.65 11.28 24.50
C ILE A 295 -7.16 11.39 24.47
N VAL A 296 -7.83 10.85 25.50
CA VAL A 296 -9.24 11.09 25.73
C VAL A 296 -9.34 12.60 25.96
N PRO A 297 -9.96 13.37 25.05
CA PRO A 297 -10.19 14.79 25.30
C PRO A 297 -10.97 14.88 26.61
N GLY A 298 -10.45 15.68 27.54
CA GLY A 298 -10.87 15.73 28.94
C GLY A 298 -12.37 15.57 29.12
N ARG A 299 -12.75 14.46 29.75
CA ARG A 299 -14.01 14.39 30.48
C ARG A 299 -13.85 15.37 31.64
N GLU A 300 -14.30 16.60 31.47
CA GLU A 300 -14.54 17.51 32.59
C GLU A 300 -15.52 16.80 33.53
N THR A 301 -14.97 16.17 34.57
CA THR A 301 -15.76 15.76 35.72
C THR A 301 -16.21 17.05 36.41
N PHE A 302 -17.44 17.47 36.11
CA PHE A 302 -18.21 18.33 37.01
C PHE A 302 -18.27 17.64 38.37
N GLY A 303 -17.87 18.38 39.41
CA GLY A 303 -17.72 17.86 40.76
C GLY A 303 -19.02 17.29 41.32
N ASP A 304 -18.96 16.03 41.74
CA ASP A 304 -19.90 15.50 42.71
C ASP A 304 -19.52 16.05 44.09
N VAL A 305 -20.36 16.97 44.59
CA VAL A 305 -20.39 17.42 45.97
C VAL A 305 -20.90 16.26 46.82
N LEU A 306 -19.97 15.49 47.39
CA LEU A 306 -20.24 14.58 48.50
C LEU A 306 -20.39 15.42 49.78
N LEU A 307 -21.64 15.60 50.23
CA LEU A 307 -21.95 15.96 51.61
C LEU A 307 -21.63 14.74 52.49
N ASP A 308 -20.46 14.74 53.13
CA ASP A 308 -20.21 13.86 54.26
C ASP A 308 -20.52 14.61 55.56
N ARG A 309 -21.50 14.06 56.30
CA ARG A 309 -21.96 14.51 57.61
C ARG A 309 -21.54 13.40 58.58
N ASN A 310 -20.45 13.62 59.30
CA ASN A 310 -20.08 13.06 60.61
C ASN A 310 -18.72 13.72 60.96
N GLY A 311 -18.56 14.56 61.98
CA GLY A 311 -18.96 14.36 63.36
C GLY A 311 -17.83 13.63 64.10
N LEU A 312 -16.88 14.38 64.68
CA LEU A 312 -16.17 14.14 65.96
C LEU A 312 -14.99 15.12 66.06
N GLY A 313 -15.00 15.93 67.12
CA GLY A 313 -13.93 16.88 67.45
C GLY A 313 -12.78 16.23 68.21
N MET A 314 -11.73 17.02 68.44
CA MET A 314 -10.84 17.00 69.61
C MET A 314 -9.91 18.24 69.54
N ASP A 315 -9.69 18.83 70.71
CA ASP A 315 -9.01 20.09 70.98
C ASP A 315 -7.47 20.04 70.91
N GLY A 316 -6.87 21.22 70.68
CA GLY A 316 -5.68 21.71 71.41
C GLY A 316 -4.29 21.38 70.87
N CYS A 317 -3.53 22.38 70.39
CA CYS A 317 -2.53 23.11 71.20
C CYS A 317 -1.73 24.12 70.36
N ALA A 318 -1.22 25.16 71.02
CA ALA A 318 -0.64 26.38 70.47
C ALA A 318 0.86 26.30 70.12
N SER A 319 1.34 27.15 69.20
CA SER A 319 2.47 28.08 69.44
C SER A 319 2.85 28.97 68.22
N GLN A 320 2.74 30.30 68.44
CA GLN A 320 3.70 31.39 68.16
C GLN A 320 4.29 31.62 66.73
N LEU A 321 3.66 32.53 65.95
CA LEU A 321 4.08 33.87 65.42
C LEU A 321 5.56 34.16 64.96
N PRO A 322 5.88 35.28 64.21
CA PRO A 322 5.07 36.22 63.38
C PRO A 322 5.74 36.78 62.07
N PHE A 323 5.01 37.70 61.38
CA PHE A 323 5.38 38.71 60.33
C PHE A 323 5.52 38.22 58.86
N ASP A 324 5.04 38.90 57.82
CA ASP A 324 4.53 40.27 57.66
C ASP A 324 3.55 40.41 56.47
N ARG A 325 2.70 41.44 56.51
CA ARG A 325 1.81 41.88 55.43
C ARG A 325 2.60 42.74 54.44
N GLU A 326 2.29 42.67 53.14
CA GLU A 326 1.98 43.86 52.32
C GLU A 326 1.66 43.53 50.83
N ASN A 327 0.69 44.29 50.31
CA ASN A 327 0.45 44.69 48.91
C ASN A 327 -0.39 43.81 47.96
N VAL A 328 -1.68 44.16 48.00
CA VAL A 328 -2.68 44.18 46.93
C VAL A 328 -2.20 45.01 45.73
N PHE A 329 -2.34 44.51 44.50
CA PHE A 329 -2.63 45.33 43.32
C PHE A 329 -3.31 44.49 42.22
N CYS A 330 -4.58 44.78 41.95
CA CYS A 330 -5.26 44.41 40.71
C CYS A 330 -5.04 45.51 39.65
N PRO A 331 -5.16 45.18 38.37
CA PRO A 331 -6.03 46.02 37.55
C PRO A 331 -7.03 45.21 36.73
N GLU A 332 -8.28 45.66 36.85
CA GLU A 332 -9.38 45.46 35.92
C GLU A 332 -9.01 45.94 34.50
N ASN A 333 -9.55 45.28 33.49
CA ASN A 333 -10.14 45.94 32.32
C ASN A 333 -11.08 44.96 31.61
N GLN A 334 -12.33 44.94 32.06
CA GLN A 334 -13.45 44.48 31.23
C GLN A 334 -13.76 45.54 30.18
N LYS A 335 -13.89 45.13 28.91
CA LYS A 335 -14.70 45.86 27.93
C LYS A 335 -15.84 44.97 27.48
N THR A 336 -17.03 45.39 27.89
CA THR A 336 -18.35 45.01 27.41
C THR A 336 -18.44 45.24 25.89
N ILE A 337 -18.92 44.23 25.15
CA ILE A 337 -19.46 44.44 23.80
C ILE A 337 -20.96 44.18 23.87
N GLU A 338 -21.73 45.23 23.56
CA GLU A 338 -23.18 45.25 23.44
C GLU A 338 -23.69 44.21 22.44
N LYS A 339 -24.67 43.41 22.86
CA LYS A 339 -25.59 42.73 21.94
C LYS A 339 -26.52 43.78 21.31
N ARG A 340 -26.32 44.08 20.03
CA ARG A 340 -27.39 44.61 19.17
C ARG A 340 -27.90 43.50 18.27
N GLY A 341 -29.19 43.21 18.41
CA GLY A 341 -29.89 42.19 17.62
C GLY A 341 -29.96 42.57 16.14
N SER A 342 -29.93 41.55 15.29
CA SER A 342 -30.41 41.64 13.92
C SER A 342 -31.00 40.30 13.53
N GLY A 343 -32.27 40.31 13.14
CA GLY A 343 -33.04 39.14 12.76
C GLY A 343 -32.37 38.31 11.67
N ILE A 344 -32.27 37.03 11.94
CA ILE A 344 -32.02 35.96 10.98
C ILE A 344 -33.25 35.06 11.10
N GLN A 345 -33.95 34.85 9.99
CA GLN A 345 -35.02 33.87 9.92
C GLN A 345 -34.44 32.67 9.16
N GLU A 346 -34.25 31.56 9.86
CA GLU A 346 -33.90 30.27 9.25
C GLU A 346 -35.11 29.74 8.50
N ILE A 347 -34.91 29.35 7.25
CA ILE A 347 -35.83 28.47 6.52
C ILE A 347 -34.97 27.30 6.07
N ALA A 348 -35.16 26.15 6.69
CA ALA A 348 -34.59 24.89 6.25
C ALA A 348 -35.56 24.24 5.26
N ASP A 349 -35.06 23.73 4.15
CA ASP A 349 -35.75 22.73 3.34
C ASP A 349 -34.95 21.43 3.33
N ASP A 350 -35.62 20.32 3.03
CA ASP A 350 -35.12 18.95 3.11
C ASP A 350 -34.02 18.61 2.07
N THR A 351 -33.43 19.61 1.41
CA THR A 351 -32.37 19.41 0.40
C THR A 351 -30.98 19.88 0.85
N GLY A 352 -30.84 20.40 2.06
CA GLY A 352 -29.53 20.66 2.67
C GLY A 352 -28.83 21.94 2.19
N PHE A 353 -29.58 22.94 1.73
CA PHE A 353 -29.04 24.25 1.38
C PHE A 353 -29.45 25.32 2.39
N ILE A 354 -28.48 26.07 2.93
CA ILE A 354 -28.75 27.30 3.67
C ILE A 354 -28.45 28.48 2.75
N ALA A 355 -29.47 29.24 2.37
CA ALA A 355 -29.31 30.51 1.69
C ALA A 355 -29.32 31.65 2.70
N VAL A 356 -28.25 32.44 2.76
CA VAL A 356 -28.22 33.71 3.51
C VAL A 356 -28.35 34.85 2.53
N ALA A 357 -29.41 35.66 2.65
CA ALA A 357 -29.60 36.85 1.83
C ALA A 357 -29.36 38.11 2.69
N LYS A 358 -28.37 38.91 2.30
CA LYS A 358 -28.28 40.32 2.68
C LYS A 358 -27.78 41.11 1.48
N GLY A 359 -28.63 41.97 0.91
CA GLY A 359 -28.24 42.94 -0.12
C GLY A 359 -28.07 42.40 -1.54
N GLY A 360 -28.98 41.56 -2.04
CA GLY A 360 -29.13 41.31 -3.48
C GLY A 360 -28.09 40.40 -4.15
N GLU A 361 -27.11 39.88 -3.43
CA GLU A 361 -26.14 38.90 -3.95
C GLU A 361 -26.44 37.50 -3.39
N LYS A 362 -26.59 36.50 -4.27
CA LYS A 362 -26.72 35.08 -3.89
C LYS A 362 -25.33 34.48 -3.70
N LEU A 363 -25.01 34.11 -2.46
CA LEU A 363 -23.84 33.28 -2.14
C LEU A 363 -24.25 31.80 -2.20
N VAL A 364 -23.66 31.01 -3.11
CA VAL A 364 -23.87 29.55 -3.17
C VAL A 364 -22.68 28.88 -2.50
N ILE A 365 -22.89 28.32 -1.30
CA ILE A 365 -21.89 27.51 -0.60
C ILE A 365 -22.16 26.04 -0.97
N ARG A 366 -21.23 25.39 -1.67
CA ARG A 366 -21.25 23.93 -1.85
C ARG A 366 -20.51 23.28 -0.69
N HIS A 367 -21.22 22.50 0.11
CA HIS A 367 -20.60 21.60 1.08
C HIS A 367 -20.14 20.31 0.38
N ILE A 368 -18.90 19.91 0.61
CA ILE A 368 -18.42 18.55 0.33
C ILE A 368 -18.35 17.87 1.70
N PHE A 369 -19.19 16.86 1.91
CA PHE A 369 -19.11 16.02 3.11
C PHE A 369 -18.07 14.92 2.88
N SER A 370 -17.13 14.79 3.82
CA SER A 370 -16.41 13.54 4.06
C SER A 370 -16.58 13.22 5.54
N PRO A 371 -16.99 11.99 5.92
CA PRO A 371 -17.23 11.67 7.32
C PRO A 371 -15.87 11.42 8.00
N MET A 372 -15.46 12.35 8.86
CA MET A 372 -14.38 12.13 9.81
C MET A 372 -14.83 12.69 11.17
N TRP A 373 -14.94 11.78 12.14
CA TRP A 373 -15.06 11.88 13.60
C TRP A 373 -15.36 13.25 14.25
N ASP A 374 -16.29 13.18 15.22
CA ASP A 374 -16.89 14.27 15.99
C ASP A 374 -15.93 15.38 16.47
N GLY A 375 -16.33 16.63 16.21
CA GLY A 375 -16.15 17.69 17.22
C GLY A 375 -15.30 18.91 16.88
N PHE A 376 -14.71 19.06 15.69
CA PHE A 376 -14.00 20.30 15.33
C PHE A 376 -14.30 20.78 13.91
N TRP A 377 -14.82 22.01 13.79
CA TRP A 377 -15.01 22.70 12.52
C TRP A 377 -13.77 23.51 12.17
N LEU A 378 -13.05 23.11 11.11
CA LEU A 378 -12.02 23.94 10.50
C LEU A 378 -12.68 24.85 9.44
N ILE A 379 -12.80 26.15 9.71
CA ILE A 379 -13.27 27.11 8.70
C ILE A 379 -12.07 27.51 7.83
N CYS A 380 -11.88 26.82 6.70
CA CYS A 380 -10.97 27.28 5.65
C CYS A 380 -11.67 28.36 4.81
N LYS A 381 -11.29 29.63 4.99
CA LYS A 381 -11.64 30.71 4.05
C LYS A 381 -10.88 30.50 2.74
N LYS A 382 -11.54 29.94 1.72
CA LYS A 382 -11.04 29.99 0.34
C LYS A 382 -11.43 31.35 -0.27
N GLN A 383 -10.43 32.13 -0.68
CA GLN A 383 -10.64 33.40 -1.36
C GLN A 383 -11.11 33.12 -2.80
N VAL A 384 -12.38 33.40 -3.10
CA VAL A 384 -12.94 33.23 -4.46
C VAL A 384 -12.57 34.47 -5.30
N ARG A 385 -11.89 34.26 -6.42
CA ARG A 385 -11.64 35.30 -7.43
C ARG A 385 -12.95 35.67 -8.14
N LYS A 386 -13.18 36.98 -8.32
CA LYS A 386 -14.32 37.53 -9.08
C LYS A 386 -14.26 37.07 -10.54
N GLY A 387 -15.32 36.41 -11.01
CA GLY A 387 -15.58 36.15 -12.43
C GLY A 387 -17.06 36.41 -12.73
N LYS A 388 -17.35 37.18 -13.78
CA LYS A 388 -18.72 37.37 -14.29
C LYS A 388 -19.22 36.05 -14.87
N ILE A 389 -20.38 35.59 -14.41
CA ILE A 389 -21.15 34.52 -15.05
C ILE A 389 -22.25 35.22 -15.85
N GLU A 390 -22.18 35.14 -17.18
CA GLU A 390 -23.30 35.49 -18.05
C GLU A 390 -24.14 34.23 -18.27
N VAL A 391 -25.43 34.32 -17.98
CA VAL A 391 -26.41 33.25 -18.19
C VAL A 391 -27.15 33.57 -19.48
N PRO A 392 -27.24 32.65 -20.47
CA PRO A 392 -28.08 32.87 -21.63
C PRO A 392 -29.56 32.78 -21.21
N VAL A 393 -30.34 33.77 -21.64
CA VAL A 393 -31.81 33.76 -21.58
C VAL A 393 -32.29 32.76 -22.62
N VAL A 394 -33.13 31.80 -22.20
CA VAL A 394 -33.90 30.93 -23.09
C VAL A 394 -35.14 31.66 -23.55
#